data_AF-A0A7J6R7G2-F1
#
_entry.id   AF-A0A7J6R7G2-F1
#
_cell.length_a   1.000
_cell.length_b   1.000
_cell.length_c   1.000
_cell.angle_alpha   90.00
_cell.angle_beta   90.00
_cell.angle_gamma   90.00
#
_symmetry.space_group_name_H-M   'P 1'
#
loop_
_entity.id
_entity.type
_entity.pdbx_description
1 polymer ?
#
loop_
_entity_poly.entity_id
_entity_poly.type
_entity_poly.pdbx_seq_one_letter_code
_entity_poly.pdbx_strand_id
1 'polypeptide(L)'
;VDAGALPTLLKLITSPRKTVRKEVVWTVSNICADQQTQIQKVIESGILGPIVEILSGGADYDVRKEAAWTVCNLCSGGSPEQVKYLVDKYPTMAALSSILDIKDTKMVQVALEAFEGILRTGAYEQDKRDSSTNHYVEALEECGALTKIEELQQDESEDVYIRAVRILENYCDVEDENQAGDGNVHADGLGAPATTTSHARFAFA
;
A
#
# COMPACT_ATOMS: atom_id res chain seq x y z
N VAL A 1 17.16 13.67 7.08
CA VAL A 1 17.17 12.54 8.05
C VAL A 1 18.49 12.42 8.79
N ASP A 2 19.64 12.58 8.12
CA ASP A 2 20.98 12.40 8.73
C ASP A 2 21.30 13.33 9.91
N ALA A 3 20.60 14.45 10.02
CA ALA A 3 20.68 15.35 11.18
C ALA A 3 19.96 14.83 12.45
N GLY A 4 19.46 13.58 12.46
CA GLY A 4 18.81 12.99 13.64
C GLY A 4 17.38 13.47 13.91
N ALA A 5 16.62 13.81 12.87
CA ALA A 5 15.26 14.34 13.02
C ALA A 5 14.23 13.30 13.50
N LEU A 6 14.36 12.03 13.09
CA LEU A 6 13.37 10.98 13.35
C LEU A 6 13.12 10.70 14.85
N PRO A 7 14.14 10.60 15.73
CA PRO A 7 13.92 10.47 17.17
C PRO A 7 13.11 11.62 17.79
N THR A 8 13.25 12.83 17.26
CA THR A 8 12.47 13.99 17.72
C THR A 8 11.04 13.91 17.20
N LEU A 9 10.85 13.57 15.92
CA LEU A 9 9.53 13.36 15.33
C LEU A 9 8.74 12.27 16.06
N LEU A 10 9.40 11.17 16.44
CA LEU A 10 8.80 10.10 17.22
C LEU A 10 8.24 10.58 18.57
N LYS A 11 8.90 11.53 19.24
CA LYS A 11 8.40 12.10 20.50
C LYS A 11 7.22 13.06 20.26
N LEU A 12 7.19 13.72 19.11
CA LEU A 12 6.19 14.73 18.78
C LEU A 12 4.91 14.14 18.19
N ILE A 13 4.94 12.90 17.69
CA ILE A 13 3.77 12.24 17.10
C ILE A 13 2.63 12.02 18.11
N THR A 14 2.94 11.94 19.41
CA THR A 14 1.96 11.84 20.50
C THR A 14 1.63 13.19 21.12
N SER A 15 2.01 14.31 20.48
CA SER A 15 1.72 15.66 20.96
C SER A 15 0.21 15.85 21.16
N PRO A 16 -0.25 16.52 22.24
CA PRO A 16 -1.67 16.83 22.41
C PRO A 16 -2.19 17.77 21.31
N ARG A 17 -1.29 18.51 20.64
CA ARG A 17 -1.65 19.45 19.58
C ARG A 17 -1.81 18.70 18.26
N LYS A 18 -3.05 18.61 17.76
CA LYS A 18 -3.39 18.05 16.44
C LYS A 18 -2.48 18.57 15.32
N THR A 19 -2.23 19.88 15.27
CA THR A 19 -1.40 20.49 14.22
C THR A 19 0.03 19.95 14.25
N VAL A 20 0.61 19.73 15.43
CA VAL A 20 1.95 19.15 15.57
C VAL A 20 1.96 17.71 15.06
N ARG A 21 0.96 16.89 15.44
CA ARG A 21 0.85 15.52 14.94
C ARG A 21 0.74 15.48 13.42
N LYS A 22 -0.09 16.35 12.84
CA LYS A 22 -0.25 16.47 11.39
C LYS A 22 1.09 16.77 10.71
N GLU A 23 1.79 17.82 11.13
CA GLU A 23 3.08 18.22 10.55
C GLU A 23 4.15 17.13 10.70
N VAL A 24 4.14 16.40 11.83
CA VAL A 24 5.05 15.26 12.04
C VAL A 24 4.77 14.16 11.02
N VAL A 25 3.53 13.71 10.91
CA VAL A 25 3.18 12.61 10.00
C VAL A 25 3.37 13.04 8.54
N TRP A 26 3.00 14.26 8.18
CA TRP A 26 3.27 14.85 6.87
C TRP A 26 4.78 14.92 6.56
N THR A 27 5.61 15.26 7.54
CA THR A 27 7.07 15.24 7.36
C THR A 27 7.57 13.83 7.08
N VAL A 28 7.03 12.81 7.77
CA VAL A 28 7.43 11.41 7.56
C VAL A 28 6.95 10.90 6.20
N SER A 29 5.76 11.29 5.74
CA SER A 29 5.26 10.90 4.41
C SER A 29 6.20 11.36 3.29
N ASN A 30 6.73 12.59 3.40
CA ASN A 30 7.71 13.14 2.47
C ASN A 30 9.05 12.40 2.51
N ILE A 31 9.48 11.93 3.69
CA ILE A 31 10.70 11.12 3.82
C ILE A 31 10.51 9.77 3.12
N CYS A 32 9.33 9.15 3.27
CA CYS A 32 9.01 7.88 2.60
C CYS A 32 8.86 8.02 1.07
N ALA A 33 8.61 9.21 0.55
CA ALA A 33 8.46 9.46 -0.89
C ALA A 33 9.79 9.54 -1.67
N ASP A 34 10.94 9.57 -0.98
CA ASP A 34 12.24 9.76 -1.61
C ASP A 34 12.91 8.44 -2.03
N GLN A 35 13.76 7.87 -1.16
CA GLN A 35 14.59 6.71 -1.48
C GLN A 35 14.38 5.58 -0.46
N GLN A 36 14.58 4.33 -0.89
CA GLN A 36 14.49 3.15 -0.02
C GLN A 36 15.41 3.23 1.21
N THR A 37 16.56 3.90 1.09
CA THR A 37 17.47 4.13 2.22
C THR A 37 16.87 5.07 3.28
N GLN A 38 16.02 6.01 2.88
CA GLN A 38 15.30 6.90 3.80
C GLN A 38 14.12 6.17 4.45
N ILE A 39 13.38 5.37 3.67
CA ILE A 39 12.34 4.46 4.18
C ILE A 39 12.94 3.53 5.26
N GLN A 40 14.13 2.98 5.02
CA GLN A 40 14.81 2.13 5.98
C GLN A 40 15.06 2.84 7.32
N LYS A 41 15.48 4.11 7.29
CA LYS A 41 15.68 4.90 8.51
C LYS A 41 14.36 5.17 9.24
N VAL A 42 13.26 5.36 8.51
CA VAL A 42 11.91 5.48 9.10
C VAL A 42 11.53 4.19 9.82
N ILE A 43 11.75 3.03 9.19
CA ILE A 43 11.52 1.70 9.79
C ILE A 43 12.32 1.56 11.09
N GLU A 44 13.62 1.83 11.04
CA GLU A 44 14.55 1.69 12.18
C GLU A 44 14.23 2.65 13.34
N SER A 45 13.62 3.80 13.04
CA SER A 45 13.22 4.76 14.07
C SER A 45 12.04 4.29 14.93
N GLY A 46 11.28 3.28 14.49
CA GLY A 46 10.09 2.78 15.19
C GLY A 46 8.85 3.67 15.06
N ILE A 47 8.90 4.75 14.28
CA ILE A 47 7.79 5.70 14.11
C ILE A 47 6.58 5.14 13.35
N LEU A 48 6.75 4.02 12.63
CA LEU A 48 5.67 3.38 11.88
C LEU A 48 4.54 2.86 12.77
N GLY A 49 4.84 2.39 13.99
CA GLY A 49 3.82 1.91 14.93
C GLY A 49 2.76 2.97 15.24
N PRO A 50 3.16 4.15 15.77
CA PRO A 50 2.25 5.26 15.98
C PRO A 50 1.54 5.75 14.70
N ILE A 51 2.19 5.67 13.53
CA ILE A 51 1.56 6.08 12.25
C ILE A 51 0.43 5.12 11.86
N VAL A 52 0.62 3.81 12.01
CA VAL A 52 -0.43 2.82 11.74
C VAL A 52 -1.56 2.93 12.77
N GLU A 53 -1.26 3.23 14.04
CA GLU A 53 -2.28 3.50 15.06
C GLU A 53 -3.15 4.73 14.72
N ILE A 54 -2.51 5.81 14.26
CA ILE A 54 -3.21 7.00 13.75
C ILE A 54 -4.11 6.60 12.57
N LEU A 55 -3.58 5.84 11.61
CA LEU A 55 -4.32 5.41 10.41
C LEU A 55 -5.61 4.65 10.75
N SER A 56 -5.53 3.71 11.70
CA SER A 56 -6.63 2.86 12.16
C SER A 56 -7.78 3.60 12.86
N GLY A 57 -7.71 4.92 13.02
CA GLY A 57 -8.81 5.72 13.56
C GLY A 57 -8.56 6.32 14.95
N GLY A 58 -7.35 6.21 15.50
CA GLY A 58 -6.99 6.81 16.79
C GLY A 58 -6.85 8.34 16.76
N ALA A 59 -7.02 8.99 15.59
CA ALA A 59 -6.73 10.40 15.40
C ALA A 59 -7.76 11.12 14.52
N ASP A 60 -7.70 12.45 14.55
CA ASP A 60 -8.47 13.33 13.68
C ASP A 60 -8.27 12.99 12.20
N TYR A 61 -9.34 13.13 11.42
CA TYR A 61 -9.36 12.84 9.98
C TYR A 61 -8.15 13.42 9.21
N ASP A 62 -7.83 14.69 9.44
CA ASP A 62 -6.71 15.35 8.75
C ASP A 62 -5.36 14.71 9.03
N VAL A 63 -5.16 14.12 10.22
CA VAL A 63 -3.91 13.42 10.57
C VAL A 63 -3.91 12.02 9.96
N ARG A 64 -5.07 11.36 9.90
CA ARG A 64 -5.24 10.06 9.24
C ARG A 64 -4.87 10.12 7.76
N LYS A 65 -5.22 11.21 7.07
CA LYS A 65 -4.83 11.41 5.66
C LYS A 65 -3.31 11.38 5.47
N GLU A 66 -2.57 12.08 6.33
CA GLU A 66 -1.09 12.07 6.25
C GLU A 66 -0.51 10.68 6.57
N ALA A 67 -1.15 9.94 7.48
CA ALA A 67 -0.74 8.57 7.80
C ALA A 67 -0.96 7.63 6.62
N ALA A 68 -2.08 7.75 5.92
CA ALA A 68 -2.38 6.97 4.72
C ALA A 68 -1.37 7.29 3.60
N TRP A 69 -1.03 8.57 3.40
CA TRP A 69 0.05 8.97 2.49
C TRP A 69 1.40 8.36 2.86
N THR A 70 1.73 8.32 4.16
CA THR A 70 2.99 7.71 4.61
C THR A 70 3.05 6.23 4.27
N VAL A 71 1.97 5.49 4.55
CA VAL A 71 1.88 4.05 4.25
C VAL A 71 1.90 3.81 2.74
N CYS A 72 1.15 4.59 1.95
CA CYS A 72 1.15 4.50 0.50
C CYS A 72 2.55 4.73 -0.08
N ASN A 73 3.24 5.80 0.32
CA ASN A 73 4.58 6.10 -0.16
C ASN A 73 5.57 4.97 0.16
N LEU A 74 5.45 4.35 1.36
CA LEU A 74 6.26 3.20 1.73
C LEU A 74 5.94 1.97 0.88
N CYS A 75 4.66 1.63 0.68
CA CYS A 75 4.23 0.48 -0.12
C CYS A 75 4.58 0.64 -1.62
N SER A 76 4.52 1.87 -2.13
CA SER A 76 4.82 2.17 -3.54
C SER A 76 6.33 2.24 -3.82
N GLY A 77 7.11 2.84 -2.93
CA GLY A 77 8.54 3.09 -3.14
C GLY A 77 9.51 2.13 -2.43
N GLY A 78 9.02 1.37 -1.44
CA GLY A 78 9.81 0.44 -0.64
C GLY A 78 10.22 -0.83 -1.39
N SER A 79 11.25 -1.50 -0.87
CA SER A 79 11.58 -2.87 -1.29
C SER A 79 10.57 -3.89 -0.76
N PRO A 80 10.44 -5.07 -1.38
CA PRO A 80 9.57 -6.14 -0.89
C PRO A 80 9.77 -6.45 0.60
N GLU A 81 11.03 -6.47 1.07
CA GLU A 81 11.36 -6.74 2.47
C GLU A 81 10.87 -5.63 3.42
N GLN A 82 10.88 -4.37 2.97
CA GLN A 82 10.38 -3.22 3.75
C GLN A 82 8.86 -3.20 3.84
N VAL A 83 8.18 -3.49 2.73
CA VAL A 83 6.71 -3.59 2.69
C VAL A 83 6.25 -4.77 3.55
N LYS A 84 6.91 -5.93 3.39
CA LYS A 84 6.68 -7.11 4.23
C LYS A 84 6.85 -6.79 5.70
N TYR A 85 7.92 -6.09 6.09
CA TYR A 85 8.11 -5.68 7.48
C TYR A 85 6.94 -4.84 8.01
N LEU A 86 6.43 -3.89 7.22
CA LEU A 86 5.31 -3.05 7.62
C LEU A 86 4.02 -3.87 7.82
N VAL A 87 3.70 -4.78 6.90
CA VAL A 87 2.47 -5.56 6.95
C VAL A 87 2.53 -6.64 8.02
N ASP A 88 3.66 -7.32 8.20
CA ASP A 88 3.80 -8.40 9.18
C ASP A 88 3.85 -7.87 10.62
N LYS A 89 4.37 -6.65 10.83
CA LYS A 89 4.59 -6.09 12.17
C LYS A 89 3.39 -5.30 12.71
N TYR A 90 2.56 -4.77 11.83
CA TYR A 90 1.49 -3.84 12.19
C TYR A 90 0.18 -4.22 11.47
N PRO A 91 -1.00 -3.86 11.98
CA PRO A 91 -2.29 -4.17 11.35
C PRO A 91 -2.58 -3.27 10.13
N THR A 92 -1.62 -3.15 9.22
CA THR A 92 -1.63 -2.25 8.06
C THR A 92 -2.79 -2.55 7.12
N MET A 93 -3.11 -3.82 6.88
CA MET A 93 -4.21 -4.23 5.99
C MET A 93 -5.56 -3.69 6.49
N ALA A 94 -5.88 -3.95 7.76
CA ALA A 94 -7.11 -3.45 8.39
C ALA A 94 -7.13 -1.90 8.47
N ALA A 95 -5.98 -1.28 8.75
CA ALA A 95 -5.86 0.17 8.81
C ALA A 95 -6.17 0.82 7.44
N LEU A 96 -5.64 0.27 6.35
CA LEU A 96 -5.94 0.71 4.98
C LEU A 96 -7.38 0.40 4.57
N SER A 97 -7.94 -0.75 4.96
CA SER A 97 -9.35 -1.09 4.72
C SER A 97 -10.29 -0.01 5.28
N SER A 98 -9.97 0.57 6.43
CA SER A 98 -10.75 1.66 7.04
C SER A 98 -10.71 2.99 6.25
N ILE A 99 -9.76 3.15 5.32
CA ILE A 99 -9.66 4.33 4.46
C ILE A 99 -10.59 4.21 3.24
N LEU A 100 -10.85 2.99 2.77
CA LEU A 100 -11.80 2.75 1.69
C LEU A 100 -13.24 3.18 2.07
N ASP A 101 -13.57 3.19 3.36
CA ASP A 101 -14.88 3.61 3.88
C ASP A 101 -15.07 5.15 3.86
N ILE A 102 -14.02 5.91 3.56
CA ILE A 102 -14.04 7.37 3.64
C ILE A 102 -14.57 7.95 2.32
N LYS A 103 -15.52 8.89 2.44
CA LYS A 103 -16.07 9.66 1.31
C LYS A 103 -15.11 10.73 0.77
N ASP A 104 -13.88 10.33 0.50
CA ASP A 104 -12.83 11.17 -0.08
C ASP A 104 -12.13 10.35 -1.18
N THR A 105 -12.53 10.62 -2.42
CA THR A 105 -12.03 9.93 -3.62
C THR A 105 -10.51 9.89 -3.68
N LYS A 106 -9.83 10.97 -3.24
CA LYS A 106 -8.37 10.99 -3.26
C LYS A 106 -7.79 10.01 -2.26
N MET A 107 -8.40 9.90 -1.08
CA MET A 107 -7.94 8.96 -0.06
C MET A 107 -8.24 7.50 -0.43
N VAL A 108 -9.35 7.23 -1.12
CA VAL A 108 -9.63 5.90 -1.68
C VAL A 108 -8.55 5.52 -2.68
N GLN A 109 -8.19 6.40 -3.63
CA GLN A 109 -7.10 6.13 -4.58
C GLN A 109 -5.76 5.87 -3.87
N VAL A 110 -5.45 6.61 -2.79
CA VAL A 110 -4.23 6.41 -1.98
C VAL A 110 -4.22 5.04 -1.31
N ALA A 111 -5.36 4.59 -0.78
CA ALA A 111 -5.48 3.27 -0.18
C ALA A 111 -5.34 2.14 -1.22
N LEU A 112 -6.00 2.27 -2.38
CA LEU A 112 -5.87 1.31 -3.49
C LEU A 112 -4.41 1.19 -3.96
N GLU A 113 -3.70 2.32 -4.08
CA GLU A 113 -2.29 2.32 -4.45
C GLU A 113 -1.40 1.62 -3.39
N ALA A 114 -1.69 1.82 -2.11
CA ALA A 114 -1.00 1.12 -1.04
C ALA A 114 -1.25 -0.40 -1.10
N PHE A 115 -2.50 -0.83 -1.34
CA PHE A 115 -2.84 -2.24 -1.52
C PHE A 115 -2.14 -2.86 -2.73
N GLU A 116 -2.11 -2.16 -3.87
CA GLU A 116 -1.37 -2.62 -5.05
C GLU A 116 0.13 -2.83 -4.77
N GLY A 117 0.75 -1.93 -4.00
CA GLY A 117 2.15 -2.11 -3.56
C GLY A 117 2.36 -3.34 -2.67
N ILE A 118 1.41 -3.64 -1.79
CA ILE A 118 1.42 -4.83 -0.93
C ILE A 118 1.21 -6.10 -1.76
N LEU A 119 0.22 -6.13 -2.64
CA LEU A 119 -0.08 -7.29 -3.49
C LEU A 119 1.08 -7.60 -4.44
N ARG A 120 1.71 -6.57 -5.02
CA ARG A 120 2.95 -6.71 -5.81
C ARG A 120 4.09 -7.33 -5.00
N THR A 121 4.22 -6.95 -3.73
CA THR A 121 5.19 -7.58 -2.80
C THR A 121 4.87 -9.05 -2.56
N GLY A 122 3.58 -9.38 -2.44
CA GLY A 122 3.11 -10.76 -2.28
C GLY A 122 3.40 -11.63 -3.50
N ALA A 123 3.15 -11.12 -4.71
CA ALA A 123 3.47 -11.82 -5.96
C ALA A 123 4.99 -12.10 -6.07
N TYR A 124 5.83 -11.13 -5.69
CA TYR A 124 7.28 -11.33 -5.65
C TYR A 124 7.71 -12.43 -4.64
N GLU A 125 7.07 -12.49 -3.48
CA GLU A 125 7.33 -13.53 -2.47
C GLU A 125 6.79 -14.90 -2.90
N GLN A 126 5.67 -14.93 -3.62
CA GLN A 126 5.09 -16.13 -4.21
C GLN A 126 6.08 -16.79 -5.19
N ASP A 127 6.61 -16.01 -6.14
CA ASP A 127 7.61 -16.46 -7.12
C ASP A 127 8.88 -16.96 -6.45
N LYS A 128 9.37 -16.24 -5.43
CA LYS A 128 10.57 -16.63 -4.67
C LYS A 128 10.42 -17.95 -3.91
N ARG A 129 9.21 -18.25 -3.43
CA ARG A 129 8.92 -19.40 -2.58
C ARG A 129 8.34 -20.59 -3.33
N ASP A 130 8.12 -20.45 -4.65
CA ASP A 130 7.40 -21.44 -5.46
C ASP A 130 6.02 -21.77 -4.83
N SER A 131 5.34 -20.73 -4.32
CA SER A 131 4.02 -20.83 -3.71
C SER A 131 2.94 -20.76 -4.78
N SER A 132 1.84 -21.48 -4.59
CA SER A 132 0.68 -21.37 -5.47
C SER A 132 -0.19 -20.15 -5.16
N THR A 133 -0.03 -19.53 -3.98
CA THR A 133 -0.89 -18.42 -3.53
C THR A 133 -0.07 -17.20 -3.10
N ASN A 134 -0.69 -16.03 -3.30
CA ASN A 134 -0.24 -14.76 -2.76
C ASN A 134 -0.91 -14.54 -1.39
N HIS A 135 -0.15 -14.72 -0.31
CA HIS A 135 -0.69 -14.61 1.07
C HIS A 135 -1.25 -13.23 1.42
N TYR A 136 -0.94 -12.18 0.64
CA TYR A 136 -1.55 -10.85 0.85
C TYR A 136 -2.93 -10.71 0.20
N VAL A 137 -3.32 -11.60 -0.72
CA VAL A 137 -4.70 -11.70 -1.20
C VAL A 137 -5.59 -12.28 -0.09
N GLU A 138 -5.15 -13.36 0.55
CA GLU A 138 -5.82 -13.94 1.73
C GLU A 138 -5.98 -12.88 2.84
N ALA A 139 -4.92 -12.13 3.15
CA ALA A 139 -4.99 -11.04 4.13
C ALA A 139 -5.92 -9.88 3.72
N LEU A 140 -6.12 -9.65 2.41
CA LEU A 140 -7.04 -8.65 1.88
C LEU A 140 -8.50 -9.08 2.11
N GLU A 141 -8.79 -10.37 1.92
CA GLU A 141 -10.08 -10.98 2.23
C GLU A 141 -10.36 -10.97 3.73
N GLU A 142 -9.41 -11.41 4.56
CA GLU A 142 -9.56 -11.48 6.03
C GLU A 142 -9.88 -10.12 6.66
N CYS A 143 -9.32 -9.03 6.13
CA CYS A 143 -9.60 -7.67 6.61
C CYS A 143 -10.82 -7.00 5.95
N GLY A 144 -11.55 -7.73 5.09
CA GLY A 144 -12.72 -7.26 4.35
C GLY A 144 -12.42 -6.21 3.30
N ALA A 145 -11.15 -5.97 2.96
CA ALA A 145 -10.77 -5.01 1.94
C ALA A 145 -11.09 -5.53 0.53
N LEU A 146 -11.03 -6.84 0.30
CA LEU A 146 -11.33 -7.45 -0.99
C LEU A 146 -12.75 -7.10 -1.44
N THR A 147 -13.76 -7.37 -0.61
CA THR A 147 -15.16 -7.03 -0.89
C THR A 147 -15.35 -5.54 -1.17
N LYS A 148 -14.68 -4.67 -0.42
CA LYS A 148 -14.75 -3.22 -0.65
C LYS A 148 -14.16 -2.85 -2.01
N ILE A 149 -13.07 -3.48 -2.42
CA ILE A 149 -12.44 -3.22 -3.74
C ILE A 149 -13.36 -3.72 -4.86
N GLU A 150 -14.06 -4.84 -4.69
CA GLU A 150 -15.09 -5.31 -5.63
C GLU A 150 -16.24 -4.29 -5.76
N GLU A 151 -16.73 -3.75 -4.64
CA GLU A 151 -17.78 -2.72 -4.64
C GLU A 151 -17.34 -1.44 -5.38
N LEU A 152 -16.05 -1.09 -5.32
CA LEU A 152 -15.47 0.07 -6.03
C LEU A 152 -15.47 -0.09 -7.57
N GLN A 153 -15.79 -1.27 -8.11
CA GLN A 153 -16.04 -1.43 -9.55
C GLN A 153 -17.31 -0.69 -10.03
N GLN A 154 -18.13 -0.19 -9.10
CA GLN A 154 -19.31 0.61 -9.40
C GLN A 154 -19.15 2.09 -9.00
N ASP A 155 -17.93 2.51 -8.64
CA ASP A 155 -17.65 3.89 -8.21
C ASP A 155 -17.83 4.89 -9.37
N GLU A 156 -18.37 6.08 -9.05
CA GLU A 156 -18.58 7.15 -10.04
C GLU A 156 -17.27 7.75 -10.55
N SER A 157 -16.18 7.64 -9.78
CA SER A 157 -14.85 8.06 -10.20
C SER A 157 -14.22 7.00 -11.09
N GLU A 158 -14.06 7.35 -12.37
CA GLU A 158 -13.38 6.50 -13.36
C GLU A 158 -11.97 6.06 -12.90
N ASP A 159 -11.21 6.94 -12.25
CA ASP A 159 -9.89 6.61 -11.70
C ASP A 159 -9.95 5.53 -10.60
N VAL A 160 -10.98 5.58 -9.75
CA VAL A 160 -11.18 4.59 -8.66
C VAL A 160 -11.61 3.26 -9.28
N TYR A 161 -12.59 3.29 -10.18
CA TYR A 161 -13.06 2.14 -10.94
C TYR A 161 -11.90 1.42 -11.66
N ILE A 162 -11.12 2.14 -12.48
CA ILE A 162 -10.00 1.57 -13.25
C ILE A 162 -8.97 0.90 -12.33
N ARG A 163 -8.67 1.52 -11.19
CA ARG A 163 -7.70 0.96 -10.23
C ARG A 163 -8.24 -0.28 -9.53
N ALA A 164 -9.52 -0.27 -9.13
CA ALA A 164 -10.15 -1.42 -8.50
C ALA A 164 -10.16 -2.64 -9.45
N VAL A 165 -10.59 -2.44 -10.70
CA VAL A 165 -10.56 -3.49 -11.74
C VAL A 165 -9.13 -4.02 -11.93
N ARG A 166 -8.14 -3.13 -12.09
CA ARG A 166 -6.75 -3.53 -12.27
C ARG A 166 -6.22 -4.38 -11.11
N ILE A 167 -6.59 -4.07 -9.88
CA ILE A 167 -6.15 -4.83 -8.70
C ILE A 167 -6.76 -6.24 -8.72
N LEU A 168 -8.05 -6.36 -9.03
CA LEU A 168 -8.75 -7.64 -9.05
C LEU A 168 -8.20 -8.54 -10.16
N GLU A 169 -8.10 -8.03 -11.39
CA GLU A 169 -7.64 -8.79 -12.55
C GLU A 169 -6.19 -9.29 -12.41
N ASN A 170 -5.30 -8.49 -11.83
CA ASN A 170 -3.87 -8.84 -11.76
C ASN A 170 -3.50 -9.71 -10.56
N TYR A 171 -4.33 -9.74 -9.50
CA TYR A 171 -3.93 -10.37 -8.24
C TYR A 171 -4.98 -11.32 -7.65
N CYS A 172 -6.28 -11.12 -7.92
CA CYS A 172 -7.36 -11.85 -7.26
C CYS A 172 -8.02 -12.89 -8.19
N ASP A 173 -8.14 -12.60 -9.48
CA ASP A 173 -8.84 -13.46 -10.46
C ASP A 173 -7.97 -14.61 -11.01
N VAL A 174 -6.92 -15.03 -10.29
CA VAL A 174 -6.00 -16.08 -10.75
C VAL A 174 -6.55 -17.50 -10.51
N GLU A 175 -7.71 -17.63 -9.88
CA GLU A 175 -8.40 -18.91 -9.69
C GLU A 175 -9.47 -19.12 -10.77
N ASP A 176 -9.07 -19.59 -11.97
CA ASP A 176 -9.91 -20.44 -12.83
C ASP A 176 -9.23 -21.07 -14.08
N GLU A 177 -7.90 -21.08 -14.23
CA GLU A 177 -7.25 -21.74 -15.39
C GLU A 177 -6.61 -23.11 -15.12
N ASN A 178 -6.82 -23.72 -13.93
CA ASN A 178 -6.27 -25.05 -13.63
C ASN A 178 -7.31 -26.08 -13.17
N GLN A 179 -8.28 -26.38 -14.04
CA GLN A 179 -8.95 -27.69 -14.08
C GLN A 179 -9.09 -28.23 -15.52
N ALA A 180 -8.02 -28.90 -15.98
CA ALA A 180 -7.94 -30.06 -16.88
C ALA A 180 -8.70 -30.09 -18.25
N GLY A 181 -7.92 -30.20 -19.34
CA GLY A 181 -8.05 -31.33 -20.27
C GLY A 181 -8.15 -31.10 -21.79
N ASP A 182 -6.97 -31.17 -22.45
CA ASP A 182 -6.68 -31.77 -23.77
C ASP A 182 -6.74 -30.90 -25.06
N GLY A 183 -5.66 -30.97 -25.86
CA GLY A 183 -5.61 -30.41 -27.22
C GLY A 183 -4.30 -29.70 -27.63
N ASN A 184 -3.21 -30.45 -27.79
CA ASN A 184 -1.93 -30.04 -28.40
C ASN A 184 -2.07 -29.30 -29.76
N VAL A 185 -1.36 -28.18 -29.99
CA VAL A 185 -0.44 -27.94 -31.15
C VAL A 185 0.31 -26.57 -31.13
N HIS A 186 1.64 -26.67 -31.21
CA HIS A 186 2.64 -25.85 -31.93
C HIS A 186 2.89 -24.33 -31.68
N ALA A 187 4.10 -24.07 -31.13
CA ALA A 187 5.14 -23.06 -31.41
C ALA A 187 4.87 -21.87 -32.36
N ASP A 188 5.12 -20.64 -31.89
CA ASP A 188 6.32 -19.82 -32.22
C ASP A 188 6.24 -18.39 -31.64
N GLY A 189 7.39 -17.87 -31.19
CA GLY A 189 7.81 -16.49 -31.50
C GLY A 189 7.41 -15.31 -30.60
N LEU A 190 8.38 -14.88 -29.76
CA LEU A 190 8.88 -13.50 -29.60
C LEU A 190 7.95 -12.35 -29.16
N GLY A 191 8.34 -11.69 -28.05
CA GLY A 191 8.24 -10.23 -27.94
C GLY A 191 7.74 -9.70 -26.60
N ALA A 192 8.64 -9.54 -25.62
CA ALA A 192 8.37 -8.71 -24.45
C ALA A 192 8.29 -7.22 -24.85
N PRO A 193 7.40 -6.42 -24.24
CA PRO A 193 7.61 -4.98 -24.15
C PRO A 193 7.77 -4.52 -22.70
N ALA A 194 8.96 -3.99 -22.46
CA ALA A 194 9.35 -2.87 -21.61
C ALA A 194 8.34 -2.34 -20.56
N THR A 195 8.75 -2.50 -19.31
CA THR A 195 8.42 -1.66 -18.16
C THR A 195 8.57 -0.17 -18.48
N THR A 196 7.49 0.60 -18.32
CA THR A 196 7.57 2.07 -18.25
C THR A 196 7.09 2.51 -16.88
N THR A 197 8.03 2.70 -15.97
CA THR A 197 7.77 3.23 -14.62
C THR A 197 7.43 4.72 -14.74
N SER A 198 6.15 5.06 -14.72
CA SER A 198 5.70 6.45 -14.53
C SER A 198 5.77 6.79 -13.04
N HIS A 199 6.87 7.43 -12.63
CA HIS A 199 6.98 8.08 -11.31
C HIS A 199 6.12 9.36 -11.31
N ALA A 200 4.82 9.22 -11.04
CA ALA A 200 4.00 10.36 -10.66
C ALA A 200 4.19 10.62 -9.16
N ARG A 201 5.25 11.36 -8.83
CA ARG A 201 5.49 11.90 -7.48
C ARG A 201 4.43 12.97 -7.19
N PHE A 202 3.47 12.67 -6.33
CA PHE A 202 2.58 13.66 -5.75
C PHE A 202 2.81 13.77 -4.25
N ALA A 203 3.69 14.70 -3.88
CA ALA A 203 3.72 15.25 -2.56
C ALA A 203 4.02 16.74 -2.67
N PHE A 204 3.01 17.56 -2.97
CA PHE A 204 3.02 18.99 -2.64
C PHE A 204 1.60 19.54 -2.43
N ALA A 205 1.41 20.08 -1.22
CA ALA A 205 0.42 21.04 -0.72
C ALA A 205 -1.08 20.68 -0.79
#